data_AF-A0AAW0CUL3-F1
#
_entry.id   AF-A0AAW0CUL3-F1
#
_cell.length_a   1.000
_cell.length_b   1.000
_cell.length_c   1.000
_cell.angle_alpha   90.00
_cell.angle_beta   90.00
_cell.angle_gamma   90.00
#
_symmetry.space_group_name_H-M   'P 1'
#
loop_
_entity.id
_entity.type
_entity.pdbx_description
1 polymer ?
#
loop_
_entity_poly.entity_id
_entity_poly.type
_entity_poly.pdbx_seq_one_letter_code
_entity_poly.pdbx_strand_id
1 'polypeptide(L)'
;ALIAFEHLQTASPNLDAVQLADIVQGISFHISQWPSGNSSANQMLMFLSALCDVGGYNRTGLVGVDTTKLWHPKTVAEIEKAYPRGDFAEEGIAAIDRDLREKPNCLMSRYPGGEHALE
;
A
#
# COMPACT_ATOMS: atom_id res chain seq x y z
N ALA A 1 3.19 -9.38 -9.94
CA ALA A 1 3.91 -10.55 -9.39
C ALA A 1 5.06 -11.00 -10.29
N LEU A 2 4.81 -11.55 -11.49
CA LEU A 2 5.86 -12.15 -12.33
C LEU A 2 6.99 -11.17 -12.70
N ILE A 3 6.63 -9.96 -13.16
CA ILE A 3 7.63 -8.93 -13.53
C ILE A 3 8.47 -8.49 -12.32
N ALA A 4 7.85 -8.35 -11.14
CA ALA A 4 8.58 -8.00 -9.91
C ALA A 4 9.54 -9.12 -9.51
N PHE A 5 9.12 -10.39 -9.65
CA PHE A 5 9.96 -11.56 -9.40
C PHE A 5 11.17 -11.59 -10.36
N GLU A 6 10.94 -11.49 -11.67
CA GLU A 6 12.00 -11.49 -12.69
C GLU A 6 12.98 -10.32 -12.51
N HIS A 7 12.45 -9.13 -12.19
CA HIS A 7 13.27 -7.96 -11.91
C HIS A 7 14.16 -8.19 -10.67
N LEU A 8 13.60 -8.69 -9.58
CA LEU A 8 14.34 -8.91 -8.33
C LEU A 8 15.39 -10.03 -8.45
N GLN A 9 15.11 -11.10 -9.22
CA GLN A 9 16.11 -12.13 -9.50
C GLN A 9 17.37 -11.56 -10.17
N THR A 10 17.20 -10.54 -11.02
CA THR A 10 18.30 -9.91 -11.74
C THR A 10 18.97 -8.80 -10.92
N ALA A 11 18.17 -7.94 -10.30
CA ALA A 11 18.63 -6.75 -9.59
C ALA A 11 19.16 -7.04 -8.18
N SER A 12 18.77 -8.17 -7.58
CA SER A 12 19.12 -8.53 -6.20
C SER A 12 19.43 -10.03 -6.10
N PRO A 13 20.52 -10.49 -6.75
CA PRO A 13 20.84 -11.92 -6.85
C PRO A 13 21.21 -12.57 -5.50
N ASN A 14 21.41 -11.77 -4.45
CA ASN A 14 21.73 -12.25 -3.11
C ASN A 14 20.49 -12.58 -2.26
N LEU A 15 19.28 -12.30 -2.75
CA LEU A 15 18.07 -12.68 -2.05
C LEU A 15 17.89 -14.20 -2.15
N ASP A 16 17.64 -14.84 -1.02
CA ASP A 16 17.20 -16.23 -1.03
C ASP A 16 15.75 -16.35 -1.54
N ALA A 17 15.32 -17.59 -1.81
CA ALA A 17 14.00 -17.84 -2.37
C ALA A 17 12.84 -17.41 -1.45
N VAL A 18 13.04 -17.44 -0.13
CA VAL A 18 12.02 -17.03 0.84
C VAL A 18 11.91 -15.51 0.86
N GLN A 19 13.04 -14.81 0.93
CA GLN A 19 13.08 -13.34 0.87
C GLN A 19 12.47 -12.82 -0.44
N LEU A 20 12.82 -13.45 -1.56
CA LEU A 20 12.26 -13.09 -2.87
C LEU A 20 10.74 -13.31 -2.91
N ALA A 21 10.26 -14.46 -2.42
CA ALA A 21 8.83 -14.74 -2.36
C ALA A 21 8.08 -13.75 -1.45
N ASP A 22 8.63 -13.43 -0.28
CA ASP A 22 8.06 -12.48 0.67
C ASP A 22 7.94 -11.08 0.08
N ILE A 23 8.97 -10.58 -0.61
CA ILE A 23 8.94 -9.26 -1.25
C ILE A 23 7.93 -9.24 -2.40
N VAL A 24 7.94 -10.27 -3.26
CA VAL A 24 7.01 -10.34 -4.40
C VAL A 24 5.56 -10.45 -3.93
N GLN A 25 5.30 -11.24 -2.88
CA GLN A 25 3.99 -11.33 -2.25
C GLN A 25 3.61 -9.96 -1.65
N GLY A 26 4.52 -9.38 -0.87
CA GLY A 26 4.44 -8.03 -0.29
C GLY A 26 3.91 -7.00 -1.28
N ILE A 27 4.64 -6.83 -2.38
CA ILE A 27 4.30 -5.89 -3.46
C ILE A 27 2.98 -6.27 -4.13
N SER A 28 2.70 -7.56 -4.33
CA SER A 28 1.50 -7.97 -5.06
C SER A 28 0.21 -7.74 -4.26
N PHE A 29 0.28 -7.77 -2.93
CA PHE A 29 -0.90 -7.69 -2.07
C PHE A 29 -0.93 -6.50 -1.09
N HIS A 30 0.03 -5.56 -1.16
CA HIS A 30 0.10 -4.41 -0.23
C HIS A 30 -1.10 -3.46 -0.27
N ILE A 31 -1.93 -3.52 -1.30
CA ILE A 31 -3.17 -2.75 -1.39
C ILE A 31 -4.41 -3.64 -1.20
N SER A 32 -4.26 -4.96 -1.14
CA SER A 32 -5.38 -5.90 -1.09
C SER A 32 -6.02 -5.96 0.29
N GLN A 33 -7.34 -5.82 0.33
CA GLN A 33 -8.13 -6.07 1.54
C GLN A 33 -8.89 -7.38 1.39
N TRP A 34 -8.64 -8.29 2.32
CA TRP A 34 -9.35 -9.55 2.40
C TRP A 34 -10.22 -9.52 3.64
N PRO A 35 -11.55 -9.78 3.52
CA PRO A 35 -12.45 -9.77 4.68
C PRO A 35 -12.15 -10.91 5.67
N SER A 36 -11.39 -11.92 5.25
CA SER A 36 -10.93 -13.03 6.07
C SER A 36 -9.65 -13.64 5.47
N GLY A 37 -8.89 -14.36 6.30
CA GLY A 37 -7.65 -15.02 5.91
C GLY A 37 -6.45 -14.58 6.75
N ASN A 38 -5.31 -15.23 6.52
CA ASN A 38 -4.04 -14.90 7.17
C ASN A 38 -3.13 -14.15 6.20
N SER A 39 -2.41 -13.18 6.72
CA SER A 39 -1.35 -12.46 6.01
C SER A 39 -0.05 -12.58 6.79
N SER A 40 1.10 -12.40 6.13
CA SER A 40 2.37 -12.31 6.84
C SER A 40 2.45 -11.00 7.63
N ALA A 41 3.27 -10.97 8.69
CA ALA A 41 3.49 -9.74 9.44
C ALA A 41 4.06 -8.63 8.54
N ASN A 42 4.99 -8.98 7.64
CA ASN A 42 5.55 -8.05 6.66
C ASN A 42 4.47 -7.48 5.73
N GLN A 43 3.56 -8.32 5.25
CA GLN A 43 2.48 -7.87 4.38
C GLN A 43 1.53 -6.89 5.09
N MET A 44 1.20 -7.15 6.36
CA MET A 44 0.38 -6.25 7.17
C MET A 44 1.07 -4.91 7.43
N LEU A 45 2.36 -4.93 7.75
CA LEU A 45 3.16 -3.71 7.93
C LEU A 45 3.20 -2.89 6.63
N MET A 46 3.43 -3.53 5.48
CA MET A 46 3.42 -2.86 4.19
C MET A 46 2.06 -2.21 3.87
N PHE A 47 0.96 -2.91 4.14
CA PHE A 47 -0.39 -2.38 3.96
C PHE A 47 -0.65 -1.16 4.87
N LEU A 48 -0.32 -1.26 6.16
CA LEU A 48 -0.48 -0.16 7.11
C LEU A 48 0.40 1.05 6.76
N SER A 49 1.64 0.82 6.32
CA SER A 49 2.54 1.86 5.83
C SER A 49 1.95 2.56 4.62
N ALA A 50 1.49 1.82 3.61
CA ALA A 50 0.87 2.41 2.41
C ALA A 50 -0.39 3.22 2.77
N LEU A 51 -1.22 2.73 3.70
CA LEU A 51 -2.38 3.48 4.20
C LEU A 51 -1.97 4.79 4.90
N CYS A 52 -0.94 4.75 5.75
CA CYS A 52 -0.45 5.96 6.41
C CYS A 52 0.22 6.91 5.41
N ASP A 53 0.91 6.40 4.39
CA ASP A 53 1.57 7.20 3.35
C ASP A 53 0.56 7.90 2.45
N VAL A 54 -0.62 7.33 2.20
CA VAL A 54 -1.67 8.01 1.41
C VAL A 54 -2.59 8.85 2.30
N GLY A 55 -3.13 8.29 3.39
CA GLY A 55 -4.13 8.95 4.23
C GLY A 55 -3.58 9.82 5.36
N GLY A 56 -2.34 9.58 5.79
CA GLY A 56 -1.70 10.21 6.94
C GLY A 56 -1.79 9.35 8.21
N TYR A 57 -0.87 9.59 9.15
CA TYR A 57 -0.72 8.81 10.38
C TYR A 57 -1.72 9.15 11.49
N ASN A 58 -2.49 10.23 11.34
CA ASN A 58 -3.42 10.75 12.35
C ASN A 58 -4.85 10.89 11.79
N ARG A 59 -5.37 9.82 11.18
CA ARG A 59 -6.72 9.74 10.61
C ARG A 59 -7.57 8.64 11.23
N THR A 60 -8.85 8.93 11.37
CA THR A 60 -9.89 7.97 11.73
C THR A 60 -10.64 7.53 10.47
N GLY A 61 -11.02 6.25 10.40
CA GLY A 61 -11.97 5.76 9.41
C GLY A 61 -11.42 5.50 8.00
N LEU A 62 -10.10 5.62 7.79
CA LEU A 62 -9.49 5.23 6.52
C LEU A 62 -9.57 3.70 6.40
N VAL A 63 -10.53 3.26 5.59
CA VAL A 63 -10.88 1.86 5.39
C VAL A 63 -11.06 1.05 6.68
N GLY A 64 -11.76 1.64 7.64
CA GLY A 64 -12.08 1.00 8.93
C GLY A 64 -10.91 0.94 9.91
N VAL A 65 -9.75 1.50 9.58
CA VAL A 65 -8.59 1.60 10.48
C VAL A 65 -8.53 2.98 11.13
N ASP A 66 -8.34 3.00 12.45
CA ASP A 66 -8.08 4.21 13.23
C ASP A 66 -6.57 4.35 13.46
N THR A 67 -5.90 5.07 12.55
CA THR A 67 -4.44 5.23 12.57
C THR A 67 -3.94 6.06 13.76
N THR A 68 -4.82 6.87 14.38
CA THR A 68 -4.50 7.67 15.57
C THR A 68 -4.12 6.82 16.79
N LYS A 69 -4.53 5.55 16.78
CA LYS A 69 -4.26 4.58 17.85
C LYS A 69 -3.06 3.67 17.56
N LEU A 70 -2.52 3.71 16.35
CA LEU A 70 -1.42 2.84 15.93
C LEU A 70 -0.06 3.41 16.28
N TRP A 71 0.07 4.74 16.30
CA TRP A 71 1.34 5.43 16.44
C TRP A 71 1.32 6.42 17.59
N HIS A 72 2.44 6.54 18.30
CA HIS A 72 2.58 7.59 19.30
C HIS A 72 2.69 8.96 18.59
N PRO A 73 1.99 10.02 19.05
CA PRO A 73 1.97 11.32 18.36
C PRO A 73 3.35 11.94 18.14
N LYS A 74 4.30 11.73 19.07
CA LYS A 74 5.69 12.19 18.90
C LYS A 74 6.39 11.51 17.73
N THR A 75 6.18 10.21 17.54
CA THR A 75 6.77 9.47 16.43
C THR A 75 6.22 9.97 15.09
N VAL A 76 4.92 10.25 15.03
CA VAL A 76 4.31 10.87 13.85
C VAL A 76 4.96 12.22 13.54
N ALA A 77 5.11 13.09 14.54
CA ALA A 77 5.74 14.39 14.37
C ALA A 77 7.22 14.29 13.93
N GLU A 78 7.96 13.30 14.42
CA GLU A 78 9.34 13.02 13.98
C GLU A 78 9.39 12.57 12.51
N ILE A 79 8.49 11.66 12.11
CA ILE A 79 8.40 11.18 10.72
C ILE A 79 8.01 12.32 9.78
N GLU A 80 6.95 13.06 10.07
CA GLU A 80 6.47 14.15 9.20
C GLU A 80 7.49 15.29 9.07
N LYS A 81 8.30 15.52 10.11
CA LYS A 81 9.40 16.48 10.05
C LYS A 81 10.56 15.99 9.18
N ALA A 82 10.90 14.70 9.27
CA ALA A 82 12.00 14.11 8.51
C ALA A 82 11.63 13.88 7.04
N TYR A 83 10.37 13.53 6.78
CA TYR A 83 9.83 13.18 5.47
C TYR A 83 8.54 13.97 5.22
N PRO A 84 8.65 15.26 4.83
CA PRO A 84 7.48 16.07 4.51
C PRO A 84 6.71 15.46 3.35
N ARG A 85 5.39 15.33 3.51
CA ARG A 85 4.53 14.60 2.56
C ARG A 85 4.32 15.33 1.23
N GLY A 86 4.44 16.66 1.22
CA GLY A 86 4.12 17.48 0.04
C GLY A 86 2.74 17.11 -0.54
N ASP A 87 2.70 16.97 -1.86
CA ASP A 87 1.49 16.66 -2.62
C ASP A 87 1.29 15.14 -2.83
N PHE A 88 2.03 14.28 -2.11
CA PHE A 88 2.03 12.83 -2.32
C PHE A 88 0.63 12.20 -2.24
N ALA A 89 -0.23 12.70 -1.36
CA ALA A 89 -1.61 12.22 -1.27
C ALA A 89 -2.41 12.52 -2.55
N GLU A 90 -2.24 13.71 -3.12
CA GLU A 90 -2.91 14.12 -4.37
C GLU A 90 -2.34 13.34 -5.56
N GLU A 91 -1.01 13.18 -5.62
CA GLU A 91 -0.35 12.35 -6.63
C GLU A 91 -0.79 10.88 -6.56
N GLY A 92 -0.95 10.34 -5.34
CA GLY A 92 -1.43 8.99 -5.09
C GLY A 92 -2.87 8.79 -5.58
N ILE A 93 -3.77 9.73 -5.28
CA ILE A 93 -5.15 9.70 -5.78
C ILE A 93 -5.18 9.79 -7.31
N ALA A 94 -4.43 10.71 -7.91
CA ALA A 94 -4.35 10.86 -9.36
C ALA A 94 -3.79 9.60 -10.05
N ALA A 95 -2.83 8.91 -9.40
CA ALA A 95 -2.30 7.65 -9.87
C ALA A 95 -3.34 6.51 -9.82
N ILE A 96 -4.13 6.43 -8.75
CA ILE A 96 -5.24 5.48 -8.62
C ILE A 96 -6.27 5.73 -9.72
N ASP A 97 -6.70 6.97 -9.93
CA ASP A 97 -7.67 7.33 -10.95
C ASP A 97 -7.18 6.97 -12.37
N ARG A 98 -5.90 7.21 -12.65
CA ARG A 98 -5.28 6.80 -13.91
C ARG A 98 -5.29 5.28 -14.07
N ASP A 99 -4.90 4.54 -13.03
CA ASP A 99 -4.87 3.08 -13.07
C ASP A 99 -6.28 2.48 -13.26
N LEU A 100 -7.32 3.07 -12.66
CA LEU A 100 -8.70 2.62 -12.85
C LEU A 100 -9.19 2.84 -14.29
N ARG A 101 -8.81 3.96 -14.92
CA ARG A 101 -9.13 4.23 -16.34
C ARG A 101 -8.36 3.33 -17.30
N GLU A 102 -7.07 3.16 -17.09
CA GLU A 102 -6.19 2.39 -17.99
C GLU A 102 -6.33 0.88 -17.79
N LYS A 103 -6.66 0.44 -16.58
CA LYS A 103 -6.74 -0.97 -16.18
C LYS A 103 -8.06 -1.25 -15.45
N PRO A 104 -9.22 -1.12 -16.11
CA PRO A 104 -10.53 -1.24 -15.46
C PRO A 104 -10.80 -2.62 -14.85
N ASN A 105 -10.06 -3.65 -15.25
CA ASN A 105 -10.16 -5.02 -14.72
C ASN A 105 -9.13 -5.33 -13.62
N CYS A 106 -8.36 -4.34 -13.14
CA CYS A 106 -7.37 -4.58 -12.09
C CYS A 106 -8.02 -4.76 -10.71
N LEU A 107 -7.22 -5.19 -9.73
CA LEU A 107 -7.72 -5.41 -8.36
C LEU A 107 -8.29 -4.13 -7.72
N MET A 108 -7.79 -2.95 -8.09
CA MET A 108 -8.25 -1.67 -7.54
C MET A 108 -9.68 -1.32 -7.95
N SER A 109 -10.18 -1.77 -9.11
CA SER A 109 -11.57 -1.53 -9.50
C SER A 109 -12.58 -2.33 -8.67
N ARG A 110 -12.10 -3.27 -7.86
CA ARG A 110 -12.90 -4.07 -6.93
C ARG A 110 -12.84 -3.55 -5.49
N TYR A 111 -12.15 -2.44 -5.25
CA TYR A 111 -12.09 -1.82 -3.93
C TYR A 111 -13.42 -1.12 -3.60
N PRO A 112 -13.85 -1.09 -2.33
CA PRO A 112 -15.00 -0.30 -1.91
C PRO A 112 -14.81 1.18 -2.31
N GLY A 113 -15.66 1.70 -3.19
CA GLY A 113 -15.57 3.06 -3.75
C GLY A 113 -15.03 3.14 -5.19
N GLY A 114 -14.44 2.07 -5.73
CA GLY A 114 -13.95 2.03 -7.12
C GLY A 114 -15.06 1.97 -8.18
N GLU A 115 -16.28 1.60 -7.79
CA GLU A 115 -17.44 1.51 -8.68
C GLU A 115 -17.88 2.88 -9.23
N HIS A 116 -17.60 3.97 -8.51
CA HIS A 116 -17.94 5.33 -8.93
C HIS A 116 -16.89 6.01 -9.83
N ALA A 117 -15.73 5.38 -10.04
CA ALA A 117 -14.67 5.93 -10.91
C ALA A 117 -14.84 5.57 -12.40
N LEU A 118 -15.84 4.74 -12.72
CA LEU A 118 -16.12 4.24 -14.07
C LEU A 118 -17.40 4.84 -14.69
N GLU A 119 -18.06 5.76 -13.99
CA GLU A 119 -19.19 6.58 -14.49
C GLU A 119 -18.71 8.00 -14.85
#